data_AF-A0A1W1EEC9-F1
#
_entry.id   AF-A0A1W1EEC9-F1
#
_cell.length_a   1.000
_cell.length_b   1.000
_cell.length_c   1.000
_cell.angle_alpha   90.00
_cell.angle_beta   90.00
_cell.angle_gamma   90.00
#
_symmetry.space_group_name_H-M   'P 1'
#
loop_
_entity.id
_entity.type
_entity.pdbx_description
1 polymer ?
#
loop_
_entity_poly.entity_id
_entity_poly.type
_entity_poly.pdbx_seq_one_letter_code
_entity_poly.pdbx_strand_id
1 'polypeptide(L)'
;MFGIYRDDKLIETLYSEKKTSEILLPFVMDLIDKYNIESIIYTRGPGSYMAIKLTYIMLKTIEIVKGISCLGCSAFALNNEEPIKAIGNLYFIKEKETIITKKLEQPVDANFALPQSIHDLEIDEESTPEYMLPAV
;
A
#
# COMPACT_ATOMS: atom_id res chain seq x y z
N MET A 1 -2.36 -7.99 -1.73
CA MET A 1 -2.44 -8.13 -3.19
C MET A 1 -1.15 -7.58 -3.78
N PHE A 2 -0.65 -8.18 -4.86
CA PHE A 2 0.53 -7.68 -5.58
C PHE A 2 0.17 -7.55 -7.06
N GLY A 3 0.61 -6.47 -7.69
CA GLY A 3 0.42 -6.23 -9.12
C GLY A 3 1.76 -6.05 -9.80
N ILE A 4 1.94 -6.69 -10.95
CA ILE A 4 3.10 -6.49 -11.81
C ILE A 4 2.67 -5.61 -12.97
N TYR A 5 3.39 -4.52 -13.17
CA TYR A 5 3.11 -3.54 -14.20
C TYR A 5 4.24 -3.52 -15.21
N ARG A 6 3.89 -3.38 -16.50
CA ARG A 6 4.82 -3.13 -17.60
C ARG A 6 4.21 -2.06 -18.49
N ASP A 7 5.00 -1.04 -18.82
CA ASP A 7 4.53 0.13 -19.59
C ASP A 7 3.24 0.71 -18.98
N ASP A 8 3.28 0.92 -17.66
CA ASP A 8 2.18 1.37 -16.82
C ASP A 8 0.92 0.49 -16.80
N LYS A 9 0.94 -0.72 -17.38
CA LYS A 9 -0.24 -1.61 -17.47
C LYS A 9 -0.09 -2.84 -16.60
N LEU A 10 -1.16 -3.21 -15.89
CA LEU A 10 -1.21 -4.42 -15.07
C LEU A 10 -1.14 -5.66 -15.98
N ILE A 11 -0.13 -6.50 -15.77
CA ILE A 11 0.08 -7.74 -16.54
C ILE A 11 -0.10 -9.00 -15.71
N GLU A 12 0.05 -8.91 -14.38
CA GLU A 12 -0.09 -10.05 -13.48
C GLU A 12 -0.61 -9.56 -12.12
N THR A 13 -1.52 -10.33 -11.51
CA THR A 13 -2.01 -10.10 -10.15
C THR A 13 -1.77 -11.34 -9.32
N LEU A 14 -1.23 -11.15 -8.12
CA LEU A 14 -1.02 -12.21 -7.15
C LEU A 14 -1.79 -11.88 -5.87
N TYR A 15 -2.39 -12.91 -5.28
CA TYR A 15 -3.17 -12.81 -4.07
C TYR A 15 -2.75 -13.87 -3.06
N SER A 16 -2.83 -13.51 -1.77
CA SER A 16 -2.58 -14.42 -0.65
C SER A 16 -3.38 -13.94 0.55
N GLU A 17 -3.99 -14.89 1.27
CA GLU A 17 -4.69 -14.65 2.53
C GLU A 17 -3.74 -14.77 3.74
N LYS A 18 -2.47 -15.13 3.52
CA LYS A 18 -1.48 -15.23 4.59
C LYS A 18 -1.12 -13.85 5.14
N LYS A 19 -0.61 -13.83 6.37
CA LYS A 19 -0.15 -12.59 7.02
C LYS A 19 1.00 -11.98 6.21
N THR A 20 1.07 -10.63 6.18
CA THR A 20 2.15 -9.88 5.51
C THR A 20 3.54 -10.38 5.93
N SER A 21 3.72 -10.68 7.23
CA SER A 21 4.99 -11.19 7.78
C SER A 21 5.43 -12.54 7.22
N GLU A 22 4.51 -13.33 6.70
CA GLU A 22 4.78 -14.66 6.17
C GLU A 22 5.03 -14.63 4.66
N ILE A 23 4.37 -13.71 3.95
CA ILE A 23 4.28 -13.77 2.49
C ILE A 23 5.03 -12.67 1.76
N LEU A 24 5.25 -11.51 2.39
CA LEU A 24 5.78 -10.34 1.70
C LEU A 24 7.18 -10.60 1.12
N LEU A 25 8.13 -11.02 1.96
CA LEU A 25 9.50 -11.21 1.52
C LEU A 25 9.64 -12.34 0.48
N PRO A 26 9.08 -13.55 0.69
CA PRO A 26 9.14 -14.60 -0.33
C PRO A 26 8.59 -14.15 -1.68
N PHE A 27 7.41 -13.51 -1.70
CA PHE A 27 6.80 -13.07 -2.97
C PHE A 27 7.63 -12.01 -3.67
N VAL A 28 8.13 -11.02 -2.95
CA VAL A 28 8.94 -9.97 -3.57
C VAL A 28 10.24 -10.54 -4.12
N MET A 29 10.88 -11.48 -3.42
CA MET A 29 12.10 -12.13 -3.92
C MET A 29 11.82 -12.98 -5.17
N ASP A 30 10.74 -13.78 -5.17
CA ASP A 30 10.34 -14.57 -6.34
C ASP A 30 10.08 -13.68 -7.57
N LEU A 31 9.49 -12.50 -7.37
CA LEU A 31 9.24 -11.52 -8.42
C LEU A 31 10.51 -10.84 -8.94
N ILE A 32 11.44 -10.50 -8.04
CA ILE A 32 12.75 -9.94 -8.41
C ILE A 32 13.58 -10.96 -9.22
N ASP A 33 13.46 -12.25 -8.92
CA ASP A 33 14.15 -13.28 -9.69
C ASP A 33 13.49 -13.53 -11.06
N LYS A 34 12.17 -13.33 -11.18
CA LYS A 34 11.39 -13.52 -12.42
C LYS A 34 11.46 -12.32 -13.37
N TYR A 35 11.61 -11.11 -12.84
CA TYR A 35 11.49 -9.87 -13.61
C TYR A 35 12.64 -8.90 -13.33
N ASN A 36 13.01 -8.10 -14.33
CA ASN A 36 13.88 -6.94 -14.11
C ASN A 36 13.05 -5.79 -13.51
N ILE A 37 12.91 -5.77 -12.18
CA ILE A 37 12.11 -4.79 -11.44
C ILE A 37 12.85 -3.45 -11.38
N GLU A 38 12.22 -2.39 -11.91
CA GLU A 38 12.74 -1.02 -11.84
C GLU A 38 12.46 -0.37 -10.48
N SER A 39 11.24 -0.52 -9.98
CA SER A 39 10.79 0.06 -8.72
C SER A 39 9.70 -0.77 -8.08
N ILE A 40 9.48 -0.55 -6.78
CA ILE A 40 8.39 -1.13 -6.00
C ILE A 40 7.56 0.02 -5.43
N ILE A 41 6.27 0.06 -5.76
CA ILE A 41 5.30 0.99 -5.19
C ILE A 41 4.50 0.26 -4.11
N TYR A 42 4.37 0.87 -2.92
CA TYR A 42 3.56 0.31 -1.84
C TYR A 42 2.68 1.38 -1.21
N THR A 43 1.54 0.95 -0.64
CA THR A 43 0.67 1.85 0.11
C THR A 43 1.32 2.22 1.44
N ARG A 44 1.75 3.47 1.60
CA ARG A 44 2.44 3.94 2.81
C ARG A 44 1.48 4.37 3.93
N GLY A 45 0.19 4.48 3.64
CA GLY A 45 -0.86 4.80 4.60
C GLY A 45 -2.05 5.52 3.95
N PRO A 46 -3.15 5.72 4.69
CA PRO A 46 -3.39 5.19 6.04
C PRO A 46 -3.83 3.71 6.01
N GLY A 47 -3.73 3.02 7.15
CA GLY A 47 -4.12 1.60 7.25
C GLY A 47 -3.55 0.92 8.49
N SER A 48 -3.36 -0.41 8.42
CA SER A 48 -2.80 -1.17 9.54
C SER A 48 -1.36 -0.73 9.85
N TYR A 49 -1.17 -0.08 11.00
CA TYR A 49 0.13 0.42 11.46
C TYR A 49 1.24 -0.65 11.42
N MET A 50 0.95 -1.87 11.89
CA MET A 50 1.92 -2.98 11.89
C MET A 50 2.25 -3.47 10.48
N ALA A 51 1.24 -3.58 9.59
CA ALA A 51 1.45 -4.07 8.24
C ALA A 51 2.28 -3.07 7.41
N ILE A 52 1.96 -1.77 7.51
CA ILE A 52 2.69 -0.70 6.82
C ILE A 52 4.13 -0.66 7.33
N LYS A 53 4.34 -0.64 8.65
CA LYS A 53 5.69 -0.61 9.25
C LYS A 53 6.55 -1.78 8.79
N LEU A 54 5.99 -3.00 8.83
CA LEU A 54 6.71 -4.20 8.40
C LEU A 54 7.04 -4.16 6.90
N THR A 55 6.07 -3.74 6.09
CA THR A 55 6.24 -3.61 4.63
C THR A 55 7.36 -2.64 4.30
N TYR A 56 7.33 -1.44 4.89
CA TYR A 56 8.37 -0.44 4.68
C TYR A 56 9.76 -0.96 5.05
N ILE A 57 9.95 -1.56 6.22
CA ILE A 57 11.27 -2.06 6.64
C ILE A 57 11.81 -3.10 5.65
N MET A 58 10.96 -4.03 5.20
CA MET A 58 11.36 -5.04 4.23
C MET A 58 11.73 -4.42 2.88
N LEU A 59 10.88 -3.54 2.34
CA LEU A 59 11.10 -2.93 1.03
C LEU A 59 12.30 -1.95 1.04
N LYS A 60 12.51 -1.18 2.10
CA LYS A 60 13.71 -0.33 2.24
C LYS A 60 14.99 -1.14 2.36
N THR A 61 14.92 -2.31 3.00
CA THR A 61 16.06 -3.22 3.03
C THR A 61 16.38 -3.73 1.62
N ILE A 62 15.36 -4.09 0.84
CA ILE A 62 15.53 -4.50 -0.56
C ILE A 62 16.11 -3.35 -1.39
N GLU A 63 15.62 -2.12 -1.23
CA GLU A 63 16.16 -0.96 -1.91
C GLU A 63 17.66 -0.76 -1.61
N ILE A 64 18.06 -0.83 -0.34
CA ILE A 64 19.46 -0.67 0.07
C ILE A 64 20.34 -1.80 -0.50
N VAL A 65 19.85 -3.04 -0.48
CA VAL A 65 20.65 -4.23 -0.85
C VAL A 65 20.68 -4.47 -2.36
N LYS A 66 19.60 -4.15 -3.07
CA LYS A 66 19.42 -4.47 -4.50
C LYS A 66 19.43 -3.23 -5.41
N GLY A 67 19.34 -2.03 -4.85
CA GLY A 67 19.25 -0.78 -5.62
C GLY A 67 17.90 -0.57 -6.32
N ILE A 68 16.85 -1.29 -5.90
CA ILE A 68 15.51 -1.18 -6.47
C ILE A 68 14.74 -0.08 -5.71
N SER A 69 14.36 1.00 -6.40
CA SER A 69 13.69 2.13 -5.77
C SER A 69 12.39 1.73 -5.08
N CYS A 70 12.19 2.20 -3.84
CA CYS A 70 10.97 2.00 -3.07
C CYS A 70 10.18 3.31 -2.99
N LEU A 71 8.96 3.30 -3.52
CA LEU A 71 8.07 4.44 -3.69
C LEU A 71 6.78 4.25 -2.88
N GLY A 72 6.22 5.35 -2.38
CA GLY A 72 4.96 5.35 -1.65
C GLY A 72 3.79 5.78 -2.52
N CYS A 73 2.59 5.28 -2.22
CA CYS A 73 1.34 5.91 -2.63
C CYS A 73 0.34 5.91 -1.48
N SER A 74 -0.68 6.77 -1.57
CA SER A 74 -1.80 6.77 -0.63
C SER A 74 -2.64 5.50 -0.79
N ALA A 75 -3.08 4.91 0.32
CA ALA A 75 -4.05 3.83 0.31
C ALA A 75 -5.39 4.26 -0.33
N PHE A 76 -5.73 5.55 -0.28
CA PHE A 76 -6.94 6.08 -0.91
C PHE A 76 -6.91 5.99 -2.44
N ALA A 77 -5.71 6.00 -3.03
CA ALA A 77 -5.54 5.85 -4.48
C ALA A 77 -5.96 4.46 -4.99
N LEU A 78 -6.05 3.47 -4.10
CA LEU A 78 -6.33 2.07 -4.44
C LEU A 78 -7.68 1.57 -3.90
N ASN A 79 -8.50 2.43 -3.31
CA ASN A 79 -9.81 2.04 -2.75
C ASN A 79 -10.97 2.98 -3.14
N ASN A 80 -10.84 3.71 -4.26
CA ASN A 80 -11.82 4.70 -4.73
C ASN A 80 -12.13 5.82 -3.72
N GLU A 81 -11.14 6.23 -2.93
CA GLU A 81 -11.28 7.24 -1.87
C GLU A 81 -12.33 6.90 -0.80
N GLU A 82 -12.71 5.62 -0.66
CA GLU A 82 -13.67 5.17 0.34
C GLU A 82 -13.07 5.19 1.77
N PRO A 83 -13.90 5.28 2.83
CA PRO A 83 -13.42 5.21 4.21
C PRO A 83 -12.57 3.97 4.52
N ILE A 84 -11.34 4.18 4.98
CA ILE A 84 -10.43 3.09 5.36
C ILE A 84 -10.59 2.79 6.84
N LYS A 85 -10.78 1.51 7.19
CA LYS A 85 -10.93 1.09 8.58
C LYS A 85 -9.69 1.42 9.41
N ALA A 86 -9.89 2.10 10.55
CA ALA A 86 -8.86 2.33 11.57
C ALA A 86 -9.06 1.34 12.75
N ILE A 87 -9.42 1.84 13.94
CA ILE A 87 -9.67 1.03 15.14
C ILE A 87 -11.13 1.13 15.61
N GLY A 88 -11.73 0.01 15.99
CA GLY A 88 -13.13 -0.02 16.46
C GLY A 88 -14.08 0.50 15.38
N ASN A 89 -14.84 1.55 15.66
CA ASN A 89 -15.73 2.21 14.68
C ASN A 89 -15.12 3.46 14.04
N LEU A 90 -13.82 3.69 14.22
CA LEU A 90 -13.10 4.79 13.59
C LEU A 90 -12.63 4.40 12.18
N TYR A 91 -12.70 5.37 11.29
CA TYR A 91 -12.30 5.28 9.89
C TYR A 91 -11.47 6.50 9.52
N PHE A 92 -10.45 6.29 8.68
CA PHE A 92 -9.77 7.36 7.97
C PHE A 92 -10.65 7.78 6.79
N ILE A 93 -10.84 9.09 6.64
CA ILE A 93 -11.60 9.70 5.56
C ILE A 93 -10.73 10.79 4.95
N LYS A 94 -10.58 10.76 3.63
CA LYS A 94 -9.92 11.82 2.87
C LYS A 94 -10.94 12.92 2.57
N GLU A 95 -10.73 14.11 3.14
CA GLU A 95 -11.47 15.32 2.81
C GLU A 95 -10.54 16.28 2.08
N LYS A 96 -10.66 16.33 0.74
CA LYS A 96 -9.72 17.08 -0.11
C LYS A 96 -8.28 16.59 0.13
N GLU A 97 -7.42 17.49 0.59
CA GLU A 97 -5.99 17.24 0.87
C GLU A 97 -5.72 16.80 2.32
N THR A 98 -6.76 16.58 3.14
CA THR A 98 -6.59 16.24 4.56
C THR A 98 -7.22 14.90 4.88
N ILE A 99 -6.47 14.03 5.55
CA ILE A 99 -7.01 12.78 6.09
C ILE A 99 -7.43 13.04 7.53
N ILE A 100 -8.68 12.72 7.86
CA ILE A 100 -9.24 12.85 9.20
C ILE A 100 -9.72 11.49 9.72
N THR A 101 -9.83 11.36 11.03
CA THR A 101 -10.42 10.18 11.66
C THR A 101 -11.84 10.49 12.11
N LYS A 102 -12.82 9.72 11.63
CA LYS A 102 -14.23 9.87 11.98
C LYS A 102 -14.82 8.55 12.47
N LYS A 103 -15.74 8.62 13.43
CA LYS A 103 -16.52 7.46 13.85
C LYS A 103 -17.68 7.27 12.87
N LEU A 104 -17.83 6.07 12.33
CA LEU A 104 -18.98 5.69 11.51
C LEU A 104 -19.91 4.77 12.30
N GLU A 105 -21.21 4.97 12.17
CA GLU A 105 -22.22 4.16 12.86
C GLU A 105 -22.36 2.78 12.23
N GLN A 106 -22.24 2.71 10.91
CA GLN A 106 -22.33 1.48 10.14
C GLN A 106 -20.95 1.12 9.56
N PRO A 107 -20.63 -0.18 9.46
CA PRO A 107 -19.40 -0.60 8.81
C PRO A 107 -19.47 -0.27 7.32
N VAL A 108 -18.41 0.35 6.80
CA VAL A 108 -18.19 0.53 5.36
C VAL A 108 -17.35 -0.64 4.86
N ASP A 109 -17.80 -1.28 3.78
CA ASP A 109 -17.07 -2.33 3.08
C ASP A 109 -16.26 -1.72 1.93
N ALA A 110 -15.15 -1.08 2.30
CA ALA A 110 -14.23 -0.48 1.34
C ALA A 110 -13.27 -1.54 0.80
N ASN A 111 -13.31 -1.73 -0.52
CA ASN A 111 -12.49 -2.73 -1.20
C ASN A 111 -11.25 -2.10 -1.85
N PHE A 112 -10.11 -2.76 -1.70
CA PHE A 112 -8.88 -2.37 -2.40
C PHE A 112 -8.79 -3.07 -3.75
N ALA A 113 -8.43 -2.32 -4.78
CA ALA A 113 -8.23 -2.82 -6.13
C ALA A 113 -6.89 -2.34 -6.70
N LEU A 114 -6.25 -3.21 -7.49
CA LEU A 114 -5.14 -2.80 -8.34
C LEU A 114 -5.70 -2.12 -9.59
N PRO A 115 -5.25 -0.89 -9.91
CA PRO A 115 -5.71 -0.22 -11.11
C PRO A 115 -5.20 -0.95 -12.35
N GLN A 116 -5.93 -0.86 -13.47
CA GLN A 116 -5.46 -1.43 -14.74
C GLN A 116 -4.23 -0.69 -15.29
N SER A 117 -4.06 0.58 -14.89
CA SER A 117 -2.87 1.36 -15.18
C SER A 117 -2.40 2.18 -13.98
N ILE A 118 -1.09 2.34 -13.85
CA ILE A 118 -0.46 3.20 -12.85
C ILE A 118 0.02 4.54 -13.42
N HIS A 119 -0.32 4.85 -14.67
CA HIS A 119 0.10 6.10 -15.33
C HIS A 119 -0.31 7.35 -14.54
N ASP A 120 -1.55 7.34 -14.03
CA ASP A 120 -2.14 8.43 -13.24
C ASP A 120 -2.04 8.16 -11.72
N LEU A 121 -1.28 7.14 -11.29
CA LEU A 121 -1.11 6.87 -9.87
C LEU A 121 -0.21 7.94 -9.26
N GLU A 122 -0.77 8.69 -8.31
CA GLU A 122 0.00 9.66 -7.54
C GLU A 122 1.02 8.95 -6.65
N ILE A 123 2.30 9.19 -6.95
CA ILE A 123 3.43 8.68 -6.19
C ILE A 123 3.89 9.78 -5.23
N ASP A 124 4.02 9.41 -3.97
CA ASP A 124 4.53 10.30 -2.94
C ASP A 124 6.04 10.54 -3.10
N GLU A 125 6.49 11.77 -2.82
CA GLU A 125 7.92 12.12 -2.80
C GLU A 125 8.69 11.28 -1.77
N GLU A 126 8.03 10.89 -0.67
CA GLU A 126 8.60 10.03 0.37
C GLU A 126 7.96 8.65 0.39
N SER A 127 8.80 7.61 0.47
CA SER A 127 8.36 6.25 0.78
C SER A 127 8.21 5.98 2.27
N THR A 128 8.35 6.98 3.15
CA THR A 128 8.22 6.80 4.61
C THR A 128 6.75 6.55 5.00
N PRO A 129 6.47 5.65 5.96
CA PRO A 129 5.11 5.38 6.40
C PRO A 129 4.35 6.62 6.90
N GLU A 130 3.13 6.79 6.42
CA GLU A 130 2.21 7.81 6.92
C GLU A 130 1.42 7.25 8.11
N TYR A 131 2.00 7.35 9.30
CA TYR A 131 1.37 6.87 10.52
C TYR A 131 0.30 7.84 11.02
N MET A 132 -0.95 7.51 10.76
CA MET A 132 -2.11 8.19 11.33
C MET A 132 -2.55 7.46 12.60
N LEU A 133 -2.03 7.89 13.75
CA LEU A 133 -2.46 7.36 15.05
C LEU A 133 -3.68 8.15 15.56
N PRO A 134 -4.77 7.49 15.99
CA PRO A 134 -5.88 8.19 16.62
C PRO A 134 -5.38 8.90 17.88
N ALA A 135 -5.92 10.10 18.16
CA ALA A 135 -5.69 10.78 19.42
C ALA A 135 -6.12 9.89 20.60
N VAL A 136 -5.24 9.72 21.59
CA VAL A 136 -5.46 8.99 22.84
C VAL A 136 -6.03 9.89 23.92
#